data_AF-A0A7V1HTY6-F1
#
_entry.id   AF-A0A7V1HTY6-F1
#
_cell.length_a   1.000
_cell.length_b   1.000
_cell.length_c   1.000
_cell.angle_alpha   90.00
_cell.angle_beta   90.00
_cell.angle_gamma   90.00
#
_symmetry.space_group_name_H-M   'P 1'
#
loop_
_entity.id
_entity.type
_entity.pdbx_description
1 polymer ?
#
loop_
_entity_poly.entity_id
_entity_poly.type
_entity_poly.pdbx_seq_one_letter_code
_entity_poly.pdbx_strand_id
1 'polypeptide(L)' 'MDILFVVLPAALLLALIGVLAFVWAVRSGQLDDLETPAMRILEDDDPVPVDTAKKSNKTDSDDED' A
#
# COMPACT_ATOMS: atom_id res chain seq x y z
N MET A 1 7.82 -46.81 -4.84
CA MET A 1 8.83 -45.76 -4.50
C MET A 1 8.71 -44.66 -5.54
N ASP A 2 7.49 -44.18 -5.77
CA ASP A 2 7.13 -43.45 -7.00
C ASP A 2 6.76 -42.01 -6.71
N ILE A 3 6.38 -41.73 -5.45
CA ILE A 3 6.01 -40.40 -4.98
C ILE A 3 7.17 -39.41 -5.07
N LEU A 4 8.42 -39.88 -4.95
CA LEU A 4 9.61 -39.03 -5.08
C LEU A 4 9.71 -38.40 -6.47
N PHE A 5 9.28 -39.10 -7.52
CA PHE A 5 9.27 -38.58 -8.89
C PHE A 5 8.23 -37.47 -9.10
N VAL A 6 7.25 -37.35 -8.21
CA VAL A 6 6.24 -36.27 -8.25
C VAL A 6 6.63 -35.14 -7.31
N VAL A 7 7.04 -35.46 -6.09
CA VAL A 7 7.36 -34.48 -5.04
C VAL A 7 8.63 -33.70 -5.36
N LEU A 8 9.66 -34.35 -5.90
CA LEU A 8 10.93 -33.69 -6.22
C LEU A 8 10.75 -32.57 -7.28
N PRO A 9 10.16 -32.82 -8.47
CA PRO A 9 9.94 -31.76 -9.45
C PRO A 9 8.94 -30.71 -8.96
N ALA A 10 7.90 -31.10 -8.21
CA ALA A 10 6.95 -30.14 -7.63
C ALA A 10 7.64 -29.18 -6.66
N ALA A 11 8.52 -29.69 -5.79
CA ALA A 11 9.30 -28.87 -4.86
C ALA A 11 10.27 -27.92 -5.59
N LEU A 12 10.96 -28.40 -6.62
CA LEU A 12 11.83 -27.56 -7.45
C LEU A 12 11.05 -26.46 -8.17
N LEU A 13 9.85 -26.77 -8.67
CA LEU A 13 8.99 -25.81 -9.35
C LEU A 13 8.44 -24.75 -8.38
N LEU A 14 8.04 -25.15 -7.17
CA LEU A 14 7.64 -24.21 -6.12
C LEU A 14 8.81 -23.32 -5.69
N ALA A 15 10.01 -23.88 -5.54
CA ALA A 15 11.21 -23.10 -5.22
C ALA A 15 11.51 -22.07 -6.32
N LEU A 16 11.43 -22.47 -7.60
CA LEU A 16 11.62 -21.59 -8.73
C LEU A 16 10.60 -20.44 -8.75
N ILE A 17 9.32 -20.75 -8.53
CA ILE A 17 8.26 -19.73 -8.42
C ILE A 17 8.58 -18.75 -7.28
N GLY A 18 9.00 -19.26 -6.12
CA GLY A 18 9.40 -18.42 -4.99
C GLY A 18 10.54 -17.47 -5.33
N VAL A 19 11.58 -17.96 -6.01
CA VAL A 19 12.71 -17.12 -6.45
C VAL A 19 12.27 -16.07 -7.46
N LEU A 20 11.44 -16.43 -8.45
CA LEU A 20 10.94 -15.47 -9.44
C LEU A 20 10.06 -14.40 -8.80
N ALA A 21 9.17 -14.79 -7.88
CA ALA A 21 8.33 -13.86 -7.14
C ALA A 21 9.17 -12.92 -6.25
N PHE A 22 10.21 -13.44 -5.61
CA PHE A 22 11.15 -12.66 -4.81
C PHE A 22 11.90 -11.64 -5.66
N VAL A 23 12.49 -12.06 -6.78
CA VAL A 23 13.21 -11.16 -7.70
C VAL A 23 12.27 -10.10 -8.27
N TRP A 24 11.03 -10.46 -8.60
CA TRP A 24 10.01 -9.50 -9.04
C TRP A 24 9.70 -8.48 -7.95
N ALA A 25 9.45 -8.91 -6.71
CA ALA A 25 9.16 -8.02 -5.59
C ALA A 25 10.31 -7.03 -5.30
N VAL A 26 11.55 -7.51 -5.31
CA VAL A 26 12.74 -6.66 -5.18
C VAL A 26 12.80 -5.63 -6.31
N ARG A 27 12.59 -6.06 -7.55
CA ARG A 27 12.68 -5.14 -8.70
C ARG A 27 11.51 -4.17 -8.81
N SER A 28 10.37 -4.49 -8.21
CA SER A 28 9.22 -3.61 -8.08
C SER A 28 9.35 -2.61 -6.92
N GLY A 29 10.43 -2.65 -6.14
CA GLY A 29 10.66 -1.73 -5.02
C GLY A 29 9.77 -2.02 -3.79
N GLN A 30 9.13 -3.20 -3.72
CA GLN A 30 8.27 -3.56 -2.59
C GLN A 30 9.05 -3.69 -1.27
N LEU A 31 10.37 -3.81 -1.33
CA LEU A 31 11.26 -3.93 -0.18
C LEU A 31 11.93 -2.60 0.20
N ASP A 32 11.66 -1.52 -0.52
CA ASP A 32 12.31 -0.22 -0.31
C ASP A 32 11.65 0.58 0.82
N ASP A 33 10.40 0.24 1.17
CA ASP A 33 9.64 0.91 2.23
C ASP A 33 9.78 0.19 3.59
N LEU A 34 10.94 0.35 4.22
CA LEU A 34 11.21 -0.15 5.57
C LEU A 34 11.13 0.95 6.65
N GLU A 35 11.08 2.22 6.25
CA GLU A 35 11.21 3.38 7.15
C GLU A 35 9.89 4.12 7.40
N THR A 36 8.97 4.15 6.42
CA THR A 36 7.71 4.90 6.52
C THR A 36 6.80 4.50 7.69
N PRO A 37 6.70 3.21 8.10
CA PRO A 37 5.80 2.83 9.20
C PRO A 37 6.16 3.44 10.56
N ALA A 38 7.47 3.65 10.82
CA ALA A 38 7.95 4.17 12.09
C ALA A 38 7.82 5.70 12.20
N MET A 39 7.88 6.42 11.07
CA MET A 39 7.63 7.86 11.05
C MET A 39 6.15 8.20 11.25
N ARG A 40 5.25 7.35 10.77
CA ARG A 40 3.79 7.56 10.86
C ARG A 40 3.21 7.53 12.28
N ILE A 41 3.93 6.95 13.25
CA ILE A 41 3.51 6.94 14.67
C ILE A 41 4.08 8.14 15.45
N LEU A 42 5.10 8.82 14.90
CA LEU A 42 5.70 10.04 15.43
C LEU A 42 5.12 11.31 14.76
N GLU A 43 4.56 11.16 13.56
CA GLU A 43 3.71 12.16 12.93
C GLU A 43 2.36 12.17 13.67
N ASP A 44 2.22 13.11 14.62
CA ASP A 44 0.94 13.50 15.24
C ASP A 44 0.04 14.17 14.18
N ASP A 45 -0.34 13.43 13.14
CA ASP A 45 -1.26 13.88 12.11
C ASP A 45 -2.68 13.66 12.65
N ASP A 46 -3.07 14.52 13.60
CA ASP A 46 -4.46 14.72 13.97
C ASP A 46 -5.26 14.93 12.67
N PRO A 47 -6.26 14.08 12.36
CA PRO A 47 -7.03 14.24 11.15
C PRO A 47 -7.83 15.54 11.27
N VAL A 48 -7.36 16.61 10.64
CA VAL A 48 -8.23 17.76 10.37
C VAL A 48 -9.30 17.23 9.41
N PRO A 49 -10.58 17.15 9.81
CA PRO A 49 -11.62 16.65 8.93
C PRO A 49 -11.79 17.66 7.80
N VAL A 50 -11.23 17.37 6.62
CA VAL A 50 -11.52 18.12 5.40
C VAL A 50 -12.86 17.63 4.86
N ASP A 51 -13.93 17.98 5.59
CA ASP A 51 -15.28 18.01 5.05
C ASP A 51 -15.37 19.15 4.03
N THR A 52 -14.85 18.90 2.83
CA THR A 52 -14.94 19.80 1.67
C THR A 52 -16.32 19.75 0.98
N ALA A 53 -17.33 19.16 1.63
CA ALA A 53 -18.69 19.16 1.12
C ALA A 53 -19.51 20.28 1.76
N LYS A 54 -19.67 21.37 0.99
CA LYS A 54 -20.89 22.21 0.96
C LYS A 54 -21.07 23.25 2.07
N LYS A 55 -20.49 24.44 1.85
CA LYS A 55 -21.17 25.71 2.19
C LYS A 55 -20.77 26.86 1.25
N SER A 56 -21.02 26.66 -0.05
CA SER A 56 -21.44 27.77 -0.89
C SER A 56 -22.87 28.10 -0.49
N ASN A 57 -23.06 29.10 0.37
CA ASN A 57 -24.30 29.86 0.35
C ASN A 57 -24.04 31.29 0.85
N LYS A 58 -23.96 32.19 -0.14
CA LYS A 58 -24.36 33.60 -0.10
C LYS A 58 -23.77 34.48 0.99
N THR A 59 -22.63 35.08 0.63
CA THR A 59 -22.45 36.51 0.84
C THR A 59 -23.38 37.21 -0.15
N ASP A 60 -24.58 37.60 0.29
CA ASP A 60 -25.29 38.75 -0.28
C ASP A 60 -25.23 39.83 0.81
N SER A 61 -24.14 40.59 0.76
CA SER A 61 -24.12 41.96 1.26
C SER A 61 -24.57 42.81 0.07
N ASP A 62 -25.81 43.28 0.09
CA ASP A 62 -26.32 44.47 -0.61
C ASP A 62 -27.76 44.69 -0.16
N ASP A 63 -27.94 45.56 0.83
CA ASP A 63 -29.11 46.45 0.94
C ASP A 63 -28.70 47.58 1.91
N GLU A 64 -28.16 48.64 1.30
CA GLU A 64 -28.25 50.00 1.80
C GLU A 64 -29.74 50.39 1.80
N ASP A 65 -30.31 50.66 2.97
CA ASP A 65 -31.24 51.77 3.28
C ASP A 65 -31.66 51.76 4.77
#